data_AF-A0A963SR41-F1
#
_entry.id   AF-A0A963SR41-F1
#
_cell.length_a   1.000
_cell.length_b   1.000
_cell.length_c   1.000
_cell.angle_alpha   90.00
_cell.angle_beta   90.00
_cell.angle_gamma   90.00
#
_symmetry.space_group_name_H-M   'P 1'
#
loop_
_entity.id
_entity.type
_entity.pdbx_description
1 polymer ?
#
loop_
_entity_poly.entity_id
_entity_poly.type
_entity_poly.pdbx_seq_one_letter_code
_entity_poly.pdbx_strand_id
1 'polypeptide(L)'
;MIERISTSRRRMLGWLGIGASMPVIAACGSSPAEARNYPISYSEAEWRKRLTKNEFYILREAGTERPYTSPLNTEKRKGTFVCAGCGNALYSSATKYDSRTGWPSFWKALPGAVGTSTDYKIGYPRTEVHCADCGGHLGHIFNDGPKPTGKRHCINGVAMDFRPG
;
A
#
# COMPACT_ATOMS: atom_id res chain seq x y z
N MET A 1 -72.61 -41.99 32.35
CA MET A 1 -71.64 -42.61 33.27
C MET A 1 -70.69 -41.49 33.67
N ILE A 2 -70.66 -41.20 34.97
CA ILE A 2 -69.94 -40.09 35.61
C ILE A 2 -68.48 -40.50 35.71
N GLU A 3 -67.53 -39.60 35.42
CA GLU A 3 -66.27 -39.56 36.16
C GLU A 3 -65.63 -38.17 36.10
N ARG A 4 -65.57 -37.53 37.26
CA ARG A 4 -64.68 -36.40 37.56
C ARG A 4 -63.43 -36.98 38.24
N ILE A 5 -62.25 -36.61 37.76
CA ILE A 5 -60.97 -36.75 38.49
C ILE A 5 -60.22 -35.42 38.29
N SER A 6 -60.32 -34.51 39.25
CA SER A 6 -59.36 -34.22 40.32
C SER A 6 -58.15 -33.38 39.89
N THR A 7 -58.08 -32.20 40.53
CA THR A 7 -57.12 -31.10 40.43
C THR A 7 -55.65 -31.50 40.64
N SER A 8 -54.72 -30.79 39.99
CA SER A 8 -53.46 -30.43 40.64
C SER A 8 -52.86 -29.13 40.13
N ARG A 9 -52.80 -28.15 41.04
CA ARG A 9 -51.97 -26.93 40.98
C ARG A 9 -50.50 -27.32 41.16
N ARG A 10 -49.77 -27.57 40.08
CA ARG A 10 -48.29 -27.45 40.01
C ARG A 10 -47.83 -27.81 38.60
N ARG A 11 -47.43 -26.81 37.83
CA ARG A 11 -46.40 -26.87 36.78
C ARG A 11 -46.11 -25.45 36.32
N MET A 12 -45.60 -24.68 37.27
CA MET A 12 -44.73 -23.55 36.98
C MET A 12 -43.33 -24.15 36.75
N LEU A 13 -42.59 -23.59 35.78
CA LEU A 13 -41.23 -23.90 35.34
C LEU A 13 -41.12 -24.87 34.15
N GLY A 14 -40.60 -24.34 33.04
CA GLY A 14 -40.13 -25.12 31.90
C GLY A 14 -39.99 -24.37 30.57
N TRP A 15 -39.61 -23.09 30.54
CA TRP A 15 -39.10 -22.47 29.29
C TRP A 15 -37.58 -22.29 29.41
N LEU A 16 -36.89 -23.41 29.24
CA LEU A 16 -35.47 -23.47 28.91
C LEU A 16 -35.36 -24.41 27.72
N GLY A 17 -34.99 -23.86 26.56
CA GLY A 17 -34.64 -24.65 25.39
C GLY A 17 -35.24 -24.12 24.10
N ILE A 18 -34.50 -23.26 23.40
CA ILE A 18 -33.78 -23.61 22.17
C ILE A 18 -32.79 -22.45 21.95
N GLY A 19 -31.54 -22.68 22.34
CA GLY A 19 -30.43 -21.87 21.86
C GLY A 19 -30.23 -22.20 20.38
N ALA A 20 -30.71 -21.31 19.50
CA ALA A 20 -30.34 -21.36 18.10
C ALA A 20 -28.89 -20.85 18.01
N SER A 21 -27.96 -21.79 17.91
CA SER A 21 -26.57 -21.54 17.54
C SER A 21 -26.53 -20.88 16.17
N MET A 22 -26.39 -19.56 16.14
CA MET A 22 -26.04 -18.82 14.92
C MET A 22 -24.58 -19.14 14.59
N PRO A 23 -24.26 -19.74 13.44
CA PRO A 23 -22.89 -19.79 12.98
C PRO A 23 -22.50 -18.36 12.61
N VAL A 24 -21.66 -17.73 13.43
CA VAL A 24 -20.99 -16.49 13.07
C VAL A 24 -20.02 -16.85 11.96
N ILE A 25 -20.46 -16.75 10.70
CA ILE A 25 -19.56 -16.74 9.56
C ILE A 25 -18.77 -15.45 9.70
N ALA A 26 -17.58 -15.56 10.29
CA ALA A 26 -16.58 -14.52 10.27
C ALA A 26 -16.22 -14.28 8.79
N ALA A 27 -16.94 -13.36 8.17
CA ALA A 27 -16.57 -12.78 6.89
C ALA A 27 -15.31 -11.94 7.12
N CYS A 28 -14.15 -12.59 7.12
CA CYS A 28 -12.88 -11.92 6.83
C CYS A 28 -12.95 -11.48 5.36
N GLY A 29 -13.65 -10.38 5.11
CA GLY A 29 -13.71 -9.71 3.83
C GLY A 29 -12.41 -8.97 3.59
N SER A 30 -11.34 -9.68 3.24
CA SER A 30 -10.31 -9.11 2.38
C SER A 30 -10.92 -9.05 0.98
N SER A 31 -11.49 -7.90 0.62
CA SER A 31 -11.77 -7.62 -0.79
C SER A 31 -10.51 -7.95 -1.59
N PRO A 32 -10.58 -8.75 -2.67
CA PRO A 32 -9.43 -8.92 -3.52
C PRO A 32 -8.98 -7.53 -3.95
N ALA A 33 -7.70 -7.21 -3.74
CA ALA A 33 -7.13 -6.01 -4.31
C ALA A 33 -7.47 -6.02 -5.80
N GLU A 34 -8.17 -4.99 -6.29
CA GLU A 34 -8.50 -4.89 -7.71
C GLU A 34 -7.24 -5.17 -8.51
N ALA A 35 -7.32 -6.15 -9.41
CA ALA A 35 -6.21 -6.50 -10.29
C ALA A 35 -6.01 -5.33 -11.25
N ARG A 36 -5.23 -4.33 -10.82
CA ARG A 36 -4.78 -3.24 -11.68
C ARG A 36 -3.90 -3.86 -12.75
N ASN A 37 -4.34 -3.75 -14.00
CA ASN A 37 -3.58 -4.26 -15.13
C ASN A 37 -2.47 -3.25 -15.46
N TYR A 38 -1.23 -3.62 -15.17
CA TYR A 38 -0.06 -2.81 -15.45
C TYR A 38 0.62 -3.32 -16.73
N PRO A 39 1.20 -2.42 -17.56
CA PRO A 39 1.92 -2.80 -18.78
C PRO A 39 2.98 -3.89 -18.58
N ILE A 40 3.63 -3.90 -17.41
CA ILE A 40 4.67 -4.84 -17.02
C ILE A 40 4.17 -5.60 -15.79
N SER A 41 3.99 -6.91 -15.98
CA SER A 41 3.64 -7.83 -14.89
C SER A 41 4.49 -9.09 -15.00
N TYR A 42 4.84 -9.64 -13.83
CA TYR A 42 5.52 -10.92 -13.68
C TYR A 42 4.90 -11.65 -12.50
N SER A 43 5.09 -12.97 -12.45
CA SER A 43 4.77 -13.76 -11.28
C SER A 43 5.62 -13.35 -10.08
N GLU A 44 5.16 -13.66 -8.87
CA GLU A 44 5.92 -13.39 -7.65
C GLU A 44 7.32 -14.03 -7.68
N ALA A 45 7.42 -15.27 -8.16
CA ALA A 45 8.68 -15.99 -8.27
C ALA A 45 9.67 -15.31 -9.23
N GLU A 46 9.18 -14.75 -10.34
CA GLU A 46 9.99 -13.95 -11.25
C GLU A 46 10.42 -12.64 -10.61
N TRP A 47 9.54 -11.95 -9.89
CA TRP A 47 9.90 -10.75 -9.14
C TRP A 47 10.97 -11.03 -8.08
N ARG A 48 10.86 -12.12 -7.32
CA ARG A 48 11.86 -12.53 -6.33
C ARG A 48 13.23 -12.87 -6.95
N LYS A 49 13.26 -13.28 -8.23
CA LYS A 49 14.51 -13.52 -8.97
C LYS A 49 15.12 -12.23 -9.54
N ARG A 50 14.27 -11.27 -9.93
CA ARG A 50 14.68 -10.00 -10.56
C ARG A 50 15.12 -8.95 -9.54
N LEU A 51 14.47 -8.93 -8.38
CA LEU A 51 14.65 -7.90 -7.36
C LEU A 51 15.56 -8.39 -6.23
N THR A 52 16.30 -7.46 -5.64
CA THR A 52 16.90 -7.70 -4.32
C THR A 52 15.81 -7.87 -3.26
N LYS A 53 16.15 -8.46 -2.10
CA LYS A 53 15.18 -8.63 -1.00
C LYS A 53 14.55 -7.30 -0.56
N ASN A 54 15.35 -6.23 -0.52
CA ASN A 54 14.88 -4.91 -0.10
C ASN A 54 14.01 -4.23 -1.17
N GLU A 55 14.39 -4.35 -2.45
CA GLU A 55 13.55 -3.91 -3.57
C GLU A 55 12.22 -4.64 -3.58
N PHE A 56 12.21 -5.96 -3.37
CA PHE A 56 10.98 -6.74 -3.30
C PHE A 56 10.10 -6.28 -2.14
N TYR A 57 10.67 -6.15 -0.94
CA TYR A 57 9.96 -5.67 0.25
C TYR A 57 9.31 -4.30 0.01
N ILE A 58 10.01 -3.37 -0.62
CA ILE A 58 9.47 -2.03 -0.88
C ILE A 58 8.49 -2.04 -2.04
N LEU A 59 8.92 -2.49 -3.22
CA LEU A 59 8.12 -2.39 -4.45
C LEU A 59 6.89 -3.30 -4.45
N ARG A 60 6.96 -4.48 -3.82
CA ARG A 60 5.88 -5.49 -3.90
C ARG A 60 5.10 -5.64 -2.60
N GLU A 61 5.78 -5.57 -1.45
CA GLU A 61 5.13 -5.68 -0.13
C GLU A 61 4.76 -4.30 0.46
N ALA A 62 4.97 -3.22 -0.30
CA ALA A 62 4.67 -1.84 0.08
C ALA A 62 5.30 -1.46 1.44
N GLY A 63 6.55 -1.89 1.63
CA GLY A 63 7.41 -1.54 2.74
C GLY A 63 8.01 -0.14 2.60
N THR A 64 8.75 0.28 3.62
CA THR A 64 9.46 1.58 3.63
C THR A 64 10.87 1.39 4.17
N GLU A 65 11.88 1.91 3.46
CA GLU A 65 13.26 1.90 3.92
C GLU A 65 13.43 2.82 5.14
N ARG A 66 14.45 2.58 5.97
CA ARG A 66 14.77 3.48 7.07
C ARG A 66 15.21 4.85 6.52
N PRO A 67 14.88 5.96 7.22
CA PRO A 67 15.34 7.27 6.78
C PRO A 67 16.86 7.34 6.76
N TYR A 68 17.39 8.13 5.83
CA TYR A 68 18.81 8.43 5.62
C TYR A 68 19.68 7.26 5.16
N THR A 69 19.10 6.10 4.80
CA THR A 69 19.91 4.93 4.38
C THR A 69 20.24 4.89 2.90
N SER A 70 19.42 5.49 2.03
CA SER A 70 19.68 5.43 0.58
C SER A 70 20.77 6.42 0.16
N PRO A 71 21.74 6.03 -0.69
CA PRO A 71 22.67 6.97 -1.32
C PRO A 71 21.96 7.96 -2.25
N LEU A 72 20.76 7.63 -2.74
CA LEU A 72 19.97 8.53 -3.59
C LEU A 72 19.44 9.76 -2.85
N ASN A 73 19.50 9.77 -1.51
CA ASN A 73 19.22 10.96 -0.71
C ASN A 73 20.11 12.14 -1.14
N THR A 74 21.41 11.89 -1.28
CA THR A 74 22.42 12.93 -1.58
C THR A 74 22.80 13.00 -3.05
N GLU A 75 22.21 12.17 -3.91
CA GLU A 75 22.40 12.24 -5.37
C GLU A 75 21.93 13.61 -5.90
N LYS A 76 22.83 14.31 -6.60
CA LYS A 76 22.65 15.67 -7.13
C LYS A 76 23.08 15.80 -8.59
N ARG A 77 23.64 14.74 -9.20
CA ARG A 77 24.03 14.75 -10.61
C ARG A 77 22.80 14.95 -11.50
N LYS A 78 23.04 15.46 -12.70
CA LYS A 78 21.99 15.54 -13.73
C LYS A 78 21.69 14.12 -14.22
N GLY A 79 20.41 13.78 -14.32
CA GLY A 79 19.99 12.46 -14.76
C GLY A 79 18.54 12.13 -14.43
N THR A 80 18.21 10.86 -14.54
CA THR A 80 16.85 10.33 -14.36
C THR A 80 16.84 9.24 -13.29
N PHE A 81 15.87 9.31 -12.39
CA PHE A 81 15.55 8.26 -11.45
C PHE A 81 14.53 7.33 -12.10
N VAL A 82 14.88 6.05 -12.20
CA VAL A 82 14.07 5.02 -12.86
C VAL A 82 13.59 4.00 -11.84
N CYS A 83 12.46 3.34 -12.09
CA CYS A 83 11.95 2.28 -11.23
C CYS A 83 12.94 1.12 -11.17
N ALA A 84 13.41 0.74 -9.99
CA ALA A 84 14.35 -0.38 -9.83
C ALA A 84 13.75 -1.71 -10.33
N GLY A 85 12.42 -1.86 -10.32
CA GLY A 85 11.78 -3.09 -10.77
C GLY A 85 11.60 -3.24 -12.27
N CYS A 86 11.32 -2.16 -13.00
CA CYS A 86 10.98 -2.26 -14.44
C CYS A 86 11.75 -1.30 -15.34
N GLY A 87 12.55 -0.40 -14.78
CA GLY A 87 13.33 0.58 -15.54
C GLY A 87 12.55 1.77 -16.09
N ASN A 88 11.25 1.88 -15.81
CA ASN A 88 10.43 3.04 -16.19
C ASN A 88 11.02 4.34 -15.64
N ALA A 89 11.05 5.41 -16.43
CA ALA A 89 11.56 6.70 -16.01
C ALA A 89 10.55 7.41 -15.10
N LEU A 90 10.91 7.64 -13.83
CA LEU A 90 10.00 8.15 -12.81
C LEU A 90 10.15 9.65 -12.55
N TYR A 91 11.39 10.09 -12.27
CA TYR A 91 11.67 11.46 -11.85
C TYR A 91 12.91 12.02 -12.53
N SER A 92 12.86 13.29 -12.90
CA SER A 92 14.06 14.03 -13.34
C SER A 92 14.81 14.59 -12.13
N SER A 93 16.13 14.58 -12.17
CA SER A 93 16.97 15.26 -11.18
C SER A 93 16.64 16.76 -11.05
N ALA A 94 16.11 17.40 -12.10
CA ALA A 94 15.68 18.81 -12.08
C ALA A 94 14.50 19.07 -11.13
N THR A 95 13.75 18.02 -10.78
CA THR A 95 12.64 18.10 -9.83
C THR A 95 13.01 17.68 -8.42
N LYS A 96 14.23 17.18 -8.22
CA LYS A 96 14.72 16.72 -6.93
C LYS A 96 15.10 17.90 -6.04
N TYR A 97 14.84 17.79 -4.75
CA TYR A 97 15.26 18.78 -3.76
C TYR A 97 15.54 18.12 -2.40
N ASP A 98 16.23 18.85 -1.52
CA ASP A 98 16.48 18.39 -0.15
C ASP A 98 15.31 18.80 0.76
N SER A 99 14.50 17.81 1.15
CA SER A 99 13.40 17.99 2.10
C SER A 99 13.80 17.76 3.56
N ARG A 100 15.01 17.24 3.82
CA ARG A 100 15.49 16.80 5.13
C ARG A 100 14.59 15.75 5.82
N THR A 101 13.82 15.00 5.05
CA THR A 101 12.93 13.95 5.59
C THR A 101 13.63 12.61 5.77
N GLY A 102 14.75 12.39 5.08
CA GLY A 102 15.50 11.14 5.08
C GLY A 102 15.23 10.23 3.87
N TRP A 103 14.39 10.67 2.93
CA TRP A 103 14.16 9.96 1.66
C TRP A 103 14.31 10.90 0.46
N PRO A 104 14.67 10.38 -0.73
CA PRO A 104 14.63 11.14 -1.97
C PRO A 104 13.30 11.88 -2.13
N SER A 105 13.39 13.18 -2.42
CA SER A 105 12.22 14.06 -2.52
C SER A 105 12.20 14.81 -3.84
N PHE A 106 11.04 14.80 -4.49
CA PHE A 106 10.80 15.47 -5.76
C PHE A 106 9.53 16.30 -5.69
N TRP A 107 9.43 17.39 -6.44
CA TRP A 107 8.21 18.20 -6.48
C TRP A 107 7.26 17.83 -7.63
N LYS A 108 7.70 16.99 -8.57
CA LYS A 108 6.91 16.52 -9.72
C LYS A 108 7.52 15.25 -10.33
N ALA A 109 6.68 14.27 -10.68
CA ALA A 109 7.07 13.11 -11.49
C ALA A 109 7.10 13.42 -12.99
N LEU A 110 7.76 12.57 -13.77
CA LEU A 110 7.64 12.60 -15.23
C LEU A 110 6.19 12.30 -15.65
N PRO A 111 5.68 12.92 -16.75
CA PRO A 111 4.30 12.71 -17.19
C PRO A 111 3.98 11.23 -17.41
N GLY A 112 2.89 10.74 -16.81
CA GLY A 112 2.46 9.35 -16.96
C GLY A 112 3.30 8.31 -16.24
N ALA A 113 4.38 8.70 -15.53
CA ALA A 113 5.31 7.74 -14.95
C ALA A 113 4.83 7.07 -13.65
N VAL A 114 3.90 7.72 -12.94
CA VAL A 114 3.39 7.26 -11.65
C VAL A 114 1.88 7.27 -11.60
N GLY A 115 1.31 6.29 -10.92
CA GLY A 115 -0.08 6.28 -10.44
C GLY A 115 -0.14 6.63 -8.97
N THR A 116 -1.33 6.97 -8.48
CA THR A 116 -1.57 7.24 -7.06
C THR A 116 -2.75 6.43 -6.53
N SER A 117 -2.71 6.06 -5.26
CA SER A 117 -3.84 5.43 -4.58
C SER A 117 -3.97 5.90 -3.13
N THR A 118 -5.13 5.68 -2.53
CA THR A 118 -5.36 6.05 -1.12
C THR A 118 -4.88 4.92 -0.20
N ASP A 119 -4.01 5.27 0.74
CA ASP A 119 -3.45 4.35 1.74
C ASP A 119 -3.93 4.72 3.15
N TYR A 120 -4.51 3.74 3.86
CA TYR A 120 -5.07 3.89 5.21
C TYR A 120 -4.25 3.17 6.31
N LYS A 121 -3.05 2.64 6.01
CA LYS A 121 -2.26 1.78 6.93
C LYS A 121 -1.98 2.38 8.31
N ILE A 122 -2.08 3.70 8.48
CA ILE A 122 -1.77 4.42 9.74
C ILE A 122 -2.95 5.20 10.32
N GLY A 123 -4.18 4.81 9.99
CA GLY A 123 -5.40 5.39 10.58
C GLY A 123 -5.86 6.72 9.98
N TYR A 124 -5.11 7.28 9.03
CA TYR A 124 -5.52 8.43 8.21
C TYR A 124 -5.12 8.23 6.74
N PRO A 125 -5.85 8.83 5.78
CA PRO A 125 -5.58 8.67 4.36
C PRO A 125 -4.27 9.36 3.96
N ARG A 126 -3.41 8.62 3.27
CA ARG A 126 -2.23 9.13 2.57
C ARG A 126 -2.38 8.90 1.06
N THR A 127 -1.71 9.73 0.27
CA THR A 127 -1.61 9.52 -1.18
C THR A 127 -0.37 8.66 -1.44
N GLU A 128 -0.58 7.35 -1.62
CA GLU A 128 0.45 6.42 -2.06
C GLU A 128 0.79 6.69 -3.53
N VAL A 129 2.06 6.47 -3.89
CA VAL A 129 2.58 6.58 -5.25
C VAL A 129 3.17 5.24 -5.65
N HIS A 130 2.75 4.74 -6.82
CA HIS A 130 3.28 3.53 -7.45
C HIS A 130 3.73 3.79 -8.88
N CYS A 131 4.64 2.96 -9.38
CA CYS A 131 5.06 2.98 -10.78
C CYS A 131 3.86 2.69 -11.69
N ALA A 132 3.63 3.54 -12.71
CA ALA A 132 2.53 3.35 -13.64
C ALA A 132 2.69 2.09 -14.53
N ASP A 133 3.94 1.68 -14.78
CA ASP A 133 4.22 0.57 -15.69
C ASP A 133 4.17 -0.80 -15.02
N CYS A 134 4.52 -0.91 -13.74
CA CYS A 134 4.60 -2.21 -13.06
C CYS A 134 3.89 -2.27 -11.70
N GLY A 135 3.22 -1.21 -11.30
CA GLY A 135 2.51 -1.13 -10.02
C GLY A 135 3.36 -1.16 -8.77
N GLY A 136 4.69 -1.02 -8.91
CA GLY A 136 5.60 -1.07 -7.76
C GLY A 136 5.39 0.09 -6.82
N HIS A 137 5.22 -0.17 -5.53
CA HIS A 137 5.14 0.87 -4.51
C HIS A 137 6.43 1.69 -4.48
N LEU A 138 6.30 3.01 -4.55
CA LEU A 138 7.42 3.96 -4.56
C LEU A 138 7.50 4.73 -3.25
N GLY A 139 6.37 5.25 -2.76
CA GLY A 139 6.32 6.09 -1.56
C GLY A 139 5.00 6.85 -1.47
N HIS A 140 5.05 8.13 -1.07
CA HIS A 140 3.85 8.95 -0.84
C HIS A 140 4.01 10.40 -1.31
N ILE A 141 2.88 11.04 -1.62
CA ILE A 141 2.78 12.48 -1.89
C ILE A 141 2.22 13.22 -0.69
N PHE A 142 2.85 14.35 -0.36
CA PHE A 142 2.44 15.29 0.67
C PHE A 142 2.23 16.69 0.07
N ASN A 143 1.48 17.55 0.79
CA ASN A 143 1.14 18.92 0.37
C ASN A 143 2.06 20.00 0.96
N ASP A 144 3.27 19.60 1.37
CA ASP A 144 4.27 20.45 2.03
C ASP A 144 5.53 20.62 1.17
N GLY A 145 5.37 20.53 -0.15
CA GLY A 145 6.45 20.70 -1.10
C GLY A 145 6.72 22.16 -1.48
N PRO A 146 7.80 22.41 -2.24
CA PRO A 146 8.12 23.74 -2.73
C PRO A 146 7.20 24.17 -3.88
N LYS A 147 7.22 25.46 -4.22
CA LYS A 147 6.76 25.94 -5.52
C LYS A 147 7.52 25.22 -6.64
N PRO A 148 6.92 24.97 -7.81
CA PRO A 148 5.62 25.49 -8.26
C PRO A 148 4.40 24.65 -7.87
N THR A 149 4.57 23.38 -7.47
CA THR A 149 3.44 22.46 -7.26
C THR A 149 2.90 22.44 -5.84
N GLY A 150 3.73 22.82 -4.85
CA GLY A 150 3.42 22.62 -3.43
C GLY A 150 3.41 21.15 -3.03
N LYS A 151 3.86 20.23 -3.89
CA LYS A 151 3.83 18.78 -3.63
C LYS A 151 5.20 18.26 -3.29
N ARG A 152 5.27 17.35 -2.33
CA ARG A 152 6.46 16.56 -2.00
C ARG A 152 6.20 15.09 -2.30
N HIS A 153 6.80 14.59 -3.35
CA HIS A 153 6.89 13.16 -3.64
C HIS A 153 8.06 12.61 -2.81
N CYS A 154 7.75 11.92 -1.71
CA CYS A 154 8.71 11.31 -0.80
C CYS A 154 8.84 9.83 -1.16
N ILE A 155 9.94 9.46 -1.79
CA ILE A 155 10.08 8.17 -2.48
C ILE A 155 11.20 7.36 -1.85
N ASN A 156 10.96 6.07 -1.62
CA ASN A 156 12.00 5.15 -1.18
C ASN A 156 13.14 5.13 -2.22
N GLY A 157 14.38 5.35 -1.78
CA GLY A 157 15.54 5.28 -2.64
C GLY A 157 15.80 3.87 -3.18
N VAL A 158 15.60 2.82 -2.36
CA VAL A 158 15.69 1.42 -2.81
C VAL A 158 14.63 1.07 -3.89
N ALA A 159 13.55 1.86 -4.05
CA ALA A 159 12.59 1.65 -5.13
C ALA A 159 13.06 2.18 -6.49
N MET A 160 14.24 2.82 -6.55
CA MET A 160 14.75 3.50 -7.73
C MET A 160 16.22 3.23 -8.00
N ASP A 161 16.60 3.29 -9.27
CA ASP A 161 17.97 3.45 -9.70
C ASP A 161 18.18 4.87 -10.27
N PHE A 162 19.44 5.31 -10.36
CA PHE A 162 19.79 6.57 -10.99
C PHE A 162 20.61 6.34 -12.27
N ARG A 163 20.16 6.95 -13.37
CA ARG A 163 20.85 6.99 -14.66
C ARG A 163 21.40 8.40 -14.89
N PRO A 164 22.73 8.61 -14.82
CA PRO A 164 23.36 9.89 -15.18
C PRO A 164 23.02 10.27 -16.62
N GLY A 165 22.83 11.57 -16.86
CA GLY A 165 22.59 12.15 -18.18
C GLY A 165 23.80 12.82 -18.79
#